data_AF-A0A817RB61-F1
#
_entry.id   AF-A0A817RB61-F1
#
_cell.length_a   1.000
_cell.length_b   1.000
_cell.length_c   1.000
_cell.angle_alpha   90.00
_cell.angle_beta   90.00
_cell.angle_gamma   90.00
#
_symmetry.space_group_name_H-M   'P 1'
#
loop_
_entity.id
_entity.type
_entity.pdbx_description
1 polymer ?
#
loop_
_entity_poly.entity_id
_entity_poly.type
_entity_poly.pdbx_seq_one_letter_code
_entity_poly.pdbx_strand_id
1 'polypeptide(L)'
;DADSNHIFSLIDGYRYSQTLFTAVSFKLFDHLTTQELSLEELANKLNLSHLSSLERFLNACISLKLIQQDKINKKYSNTQLSDKYLVSTSPVTLNGYIDHNNQSSYLLWCKLRNAIQENTPQWQQILKQ
;
A
#
# COMPACT_ATOMS: atom_id res chain seq x y z
N ASP A 1 -4.12 16.79 21.53
CA ASP A 1 -3.30 17.98 21.18
C ASP A 1 -2.27 17.58 20.11
N ALA A 2 -1.44 18.50 19.63
CA ALA A 2 -0.49 18.23 18.53
C ALA A 2 0.49 17.09 18.85
N ASP A 3 0.87 16.92 20.12
CA ASP A 3 1.81 15.88 20.56
C ASP A 3 1.20 14.48 20.46
N SER A 4 -0.08 14.34 20.84
CA SER A 4 -0.80 13.07 20.68
C SER A 4 -0.91 12.64 19.20
N ASN A 5 -1.08 13.59 18.28
CA ASN A 5 -1.18 13.28 16.84
C ASN A 5 0.12 12.70 16.27
N HIS A 6 1.27 13.17 16.77
CA HIS A 6 2.56 12.60 16.37
C HIS A 6 2.67 11.14 16.78
N ILE A 7 2.33 10.80 18.03
CA ILE A 7 2.34 9.42 18.51
C ILE A 7 1.36 8.55 17.72
N PHE A 8 0.15 9.02 17.42
CA PHE A 8 -0.78 8.27 16.57
C PHE A 8 -0.21 7.98 15.19
N SER A 9 0.47 8.95 14.56
CA SER A 9 1.11 8.71 13.26
C SER A 9 2.22 7.64 13.30
N LEU A 10 2.96 7.55 14.41
CA LEU A 10 3.96 6.50 14.60
C LEU A 10 3.30 5.13 14.82
N ILE A 11 2.22 5.09 15.61
CA ILE A 11 1.45 3.87 15.87
C ILE A 11 0.82 3.33 14.57
N ASP A 12 0.31 4.22 13.71
CA ASP A 12 -0.38 3.84 12.48
C ASP A 12 0.54 3.70 11.26
N GLY A 13 1.80 4.13 11.34
CA GLY A 13 2.71 4.15 10.18
C GLY A 13 2.88 2.79 9.49
N TYR A 14 2.85 1.69 10.25
CA TYR A 14 2.89 0.34 9.68
C TYR A 14 1.63 0.02 8.85
N ARG A 15 0.46 0.52 9.26
CA ARG A 15 -0.83 0.32 8.57
C ARG A 15 -0.83 1.09 7.26
N TYR A 16 -0.28 2.30 7.25
CA TYR A 16 -0.15 3.11 6.04
C TYR A 16 0.79 2.42 5.03
N SER A 17 1.93 1.92 5.53
CA SER A 17 2.90 1.17 4.72
C SER A 17 2.26 -0.09 4.12
N GLN A 18 1.59 -0.91 4.93
CA GLN A 18 0.93 -2.13 4.47
C GLN A 18 -0.21 -1.86 3.48
N THR A 19 -0.94 -0.75 3.63
CA THR A 19 -1.97 -0.35 2.66
C THR A 19 -1.34 -0.04 1.30
N LEU A 20 -0.27 0.75 1.26
CA LEU A 20 0.48 1.04 0.04
C LEU A 20 1.05 -0.24 -0.59
N PHE A 21 1.71 -1.08 0.21
CA PHE A 21 2.34 -2.31 -0.27
C PHE A 21 1.32 -3.27 -0.87
N THR A 22 0.16 -3.39 -0.23
CA THR A 22 -0.96 -4.22 -0.72
C THR A 22 -1.51 -3.65 -2.03
N ALA A 23 -1.63 -2.33 -2.17
CA ALA A 23 -2.12 -1.70 -3.41
C ALA A 23 -1.18 -1.94 -4.59
N VAL A 24 0.13 -1.84 -4.36
CA VAL A 24 1.16 -2.17 -5.36
C VAL A 24 1.14 -3.65 -5.71
N SER A 25 1.04 -4.54 -4.71
CA SER A 25 0.99 -6.00 -4.93
C SER A 25 -0.22 -6.42 -5.77
N PHE A 26 -1.36 -5.76 -5.57
CA PHE A 26 -2.56 -5.96 -6.39
C PHE A 26 -2.49 -5.31 -7.78
N LYS A 27 -1.42 -4.56 -8.09
CA LYS A 27 -1.32 -3.73 -9.31
C LYS A 27 -2.52 -2.79 -9.48
N LEU A 28 -3.07 -2.29 -8.37
CA LEU A 28 -4.26 -1.44 -8.38
C LEU A 28 -4.10 -0.23 -9.31
N PHE A 29 -2.94 0.42 -9.24
CA PHE A 29 -2.66 1.65 -10.00
C PHE A 29 -2.57 1.41 -11.51
N ASP A 30 -2.07 0.24 -11.93
CA ASP A 30 -1.99 -0.14 -13.34
C ASP A 30 -3.39 -0.29 -13.95
N HIS A 31 -4.33 -0.83 -13.18
CA HIS A 31 -5.73 -0.98 -13.62
C HIS A 31 -6.47 0.36 -13.76
N LEU A 32 -6.04 1.38 -13.00
CA LEU A 32 -6.65 2.71 -12.97
C LEU A 32 -5.98 3.72 -13.92
N THR A 33 -4.94 3.32 -14.64
CA THR A 33 -4.18 4.22 -15.54
C THR A 33 -4.97 4.61 -16.79
N THR A 34 -5.81 3.71 -17.32
CA THR A 34 -6.48 3.92 -18.62
C THR A 34 -7.87 4.50 -18.51
N GLN A 35 -8.57 4.22 -17.41
CA GLN A 35 -9.94 4.68 -17.19
C GLN A 35 -10.31 4.64 -15.71
N GLU A 36 -11.31 5.43 -15.36
CA GLU A 36 -11.94 5.33 -14.05
C GLU A 36 -12.83 4.09 -13.97
N LEU A 37 -12.78 3.38 -12.84
CA LEU A 37 -13.45 2.09 -12.66
C LEU A 37 -14.45 2.13 -11.50
N SER A 38 -15.58 1.43 -11.62
CA SER A 38 -16.47 1.16 -10.49
C SER A 38 -15.86 0.15 -9.51
N LEU A 39 -16.50 -0.02 -8.35
CA LEU A 39 -16.09 -1.03 -7.36
C LEU A 39 -16.14 -2.45 -7.95
N GLU A 40 -17.20 -2.76 -8.70
CA GLU A 40 -17.41 -4.05 -9.36
C GLU A 40 -16.41 -4.31 -10.48
N GLU A 41 -16.11 -3.29 -11.30
CA GLU A 41 -15.10 -3.39 -12.36
C GLU A 41 -13.71 -3.65 -11.78
N LEU A 42 -13.35 -2.97 -10.69
CA LEU A 42 -12.11 -3.22 -9.96
C LEU A 42 -12.07 -4.61 -9.33
N ALA A 43 -13.15 -5.04 -8.68
CA ALA A 43 -13.23 -6.38 -8.09
C ALA A 43 -12.98 -7.47 -9.14
N ASN A 44 -13.58 -7.33 -10.32
CA ASN A 44 -13.35 -8.23 -11.44
C ASN A 44 -11.90 -8.21 -11.93
N LYS A 45 -11.30 -7.03 -12.11
CA LYS A 45 -9.90 -6.91 -12.56
C LYS A 45 -8.90 -7.47 -11.54
N LEU A 46 -9.18 -7.31 -10.25
CA LEU A 46 -8.34 -7.77 -9.15
C LEU A 46 -8.61 -9.22 -8.74
N ASN A 47 -9.59 -9.90 -9.36
CA ASN A 47 -10.05 -11.24 -9.00
C ASN A 47 -10.46 -11.36 -7.52
N LEU A 48 -11.19 -10.37 -7.00
CA LEU A 48 -11.69 -10.32 -5.63
C LEU A 48 -13.20 -10.54 -5.59
N SER A 49 -13.66 -11.52 -4.82
CA SER A 49 -15.08 -11.88 -4.72
C SER A 49 -15.87 -11.04 -3.71
N HIS A 50 -15.20 -10.39 -2.76
CA HIS A 50 -15.84 -9.69 -1.64
C HIS A 50 -15.76 -8.17 -1.79
N LEU A 51 -16.82 -7.56 -2.35
CA LEU A 51 -16.90 -6.12 -2.60
C LEU A 51 -16.70 -5.26 -1.35
N SER A 52 -17.26 -5.67 -0.21
CA SER A 52 -17.15 -4.93 1.05
C SER A 52 -15.71 -4.85 1.58
N SER A 53 -14.92 -5.90 1.39
CA SER A 53 -13.50 -5.91 1.74
C SER A 53 -12.71 -4.99 0.82
N LEU A 54 -12.98 -5.04 -0.48
CA LEU A 54 -12.34 -4.16 -1.46
C LEU A 54 -12.70 -2.68 -1.19
N GLU A 55 -13.96 -2.36 -0.93
CA GLU A 55 -14.40 -1.00 -0.64
C GLU A 55 -13.69 -0.41 0.58
N ARG A 56 -13.56 -1.18 1.67
CA ARG A 56 -12.79 -0.76 2.86
C ARG A 56 -11.32 -0.49 2.53
N PHE A 57 -10.73 -1.33 1.68
CA PHE A 57 -9.35 -1.16 1.23
C PHE A 57 -9.17 0.07 0.34
N LEU A 58 -10.08 0.31 -0.61
CA LEU A 58 -10.08 1.50 -1.45
C LEU A 58 -10.30 2.77 -0.62
N ASN A 59 -11.17 2.74 0.40
CA ASN A 59 -11.35 3.84 1.33
C ASN A 59 -10.06 4.17 2.11
N ALA A 60 -9.28 3.15 2.50
CA ALA A 60 -7.95 3.37 3.08
C ALA A 60 -6.96 3.97 2.06
N CYS A 61 -7.01 3.54 0.79
CA CYS A 61 -6.19 4.14 -0.26
C CYS A 61 -6.57 5.61 -0.52
N ILE A 62 -7.86 5.95 -0.45
CA ILE A 62 -8.36 7.33 -0.58
C ILE A 62 -7.89 8.19 0.59
N SER A 63 -7.99 7.70 1.83
CA SER A 63 -7.56 8.47 3.01
C SER A 63 -6.05 8.76 3.00
N LEU A 64 -5.27 7.87 2.39
CA LEU A 64 -3.83 8.04 2.14
C LEU A 64 -3.50 8.82 0.86
N LYS A 65 -4.52 9.31 0.13
CA LYS A 65 -4.37 10.09 -1.12
C LYS A 65 -3.65 9.33 -2.24
N LEU A 66 -3.75 8.00 -2.23
CA LEU A 66 -3.19 7.13 -3.27
C LEU A 66 -4.15 7.04 -4.47
N ILE A 67 -5.45 7.04 -4.22
CA ILE A 67 -6.48 7.09 -5.25
C ILE A 67 -7.52 8.13 -4.86
N GLN A 68 -8.41 8.46 -5.78
CA GLN A 68 -9.56 9.33 -5.55
C GLN A 68 -10.83 8.66 -6.07
N GLN A 69 -11.99 9.12 -5.60
CA GLN A 69 -13.29 8.64 -6.06
C GLN A 69 -14.19 9.82 -6.45
N ASP A 70 -14.80 9.75 -7.63
CA ASP A 70 -15.91 10.60 -8.01
C ASP A 70 -17.13 10.27 -7.13
N LYS A 71 -17.65 11.26 -6.39
CA LYS A 71 -18.76 11.05 -5.45
C LYS A 71 -20.10 10.77 -6.12
N ILE A 72 -20.30 11.24 -7.35
CA ILE A 72 -21.52 11.13 -8.14
C ILE A 72 -21.51 9.80 -8.88
N ASN A 73 -20.46 9.56 -9.67
CA ASN A 73 -20.34 8.39 -10.53
C ASN A 73 -19.82 7.14 -9.80
N LYS A 74 -19.33 7.30 -8.56
CA LYS A 74 -18.76 6.23 -7.72
C LYS A 74 -17.59 5.49 -8.38
N LYS A 75 -16.85 6.17 -9.25
CA LYS A 75 -15.68 5.62 -9.93
C LYS A 75 -14.39 6.06 -9.27
N TYR A 76 -13.41 5.18 -9.30
CA TYR A 76 -12.08 5.38 -8.74
C TYR A 76 -11.09 5.73 -9.85
N SER A 77 -10.12 6.60 -9.54
CA SER A 77 -9.00 6.95 -10.40
C SER A 77 -7.72 7.18 -9.60
N ASN A 78 -6.56 7.11 -10.26
CA ASN A 78 -5.29 7.44 -9.63
C ASN A 78 -5.24 8.93 -9.26
N THR A 79 -4.48 9.24 -8.21
CA THR A 79 -3.98 10.61 -8.04
C THR A 79 -2.75 10.84 -8.91
N GLN A 80 -2.41 12.10 -9.19
CA GLN A 80 -1.21 12.44 -9.98
C GLN A 80 0.08 11.86 -9.40
N LEU A 81 0.17 11.73 -8.08
CA LEU A 81 1.31 11.12 -7.39
C LEU A 81 1.41 9.63 -7.73
N SER A 82 0.28 8.92 -7.71
CA SER A 82 0.22 7.50 -8.00
C SER A 82 0.49 7.19 -9.47
N ASP A 83 -0.02 7.99 -10.40
CA ASP A 83 0.32 7.86 -11.82
C ASP A 83 1.83 8.00 -12.05
N LYS A 84 2.46 8.94 -11.34
CA LYS A 84 3.90 9.18 -11.49
C LYS A 84 4.76 8.09 -10.85
N TYR A 85 4.44 7.66 -9.63
CA TYR A 85 5.37 6.84 -8.83
C TYR A 85 4.91 5.40 -8.58
N LEU A 86 3.64 5.06 -8.79
CA LEU A 86 3.08 3.75 -8.40
C LEU A 86 2.57 2.91 -9.60
N VAL A 87 2.39 3.53 -10.76
CA VAL A 87 2.15 2.80 -12.02
C VAL A 87 3.44 2.09 -12.45
N SER A 88 3.35 0.81 -12.78
CA SER A 88 4.51 -0.05 -13.07
C SER A 88 5.25 0.33 -14.34
N THR A 89 4.56 0.92 -15.32
CA THR A 89 5.13 1.38 -16.59
C THR A 89 5.75 2.77 -16.51
N SER A 90 5.60 3.48 -15.38
CA SER A 90 6.23 4.78 -15.18
C SER A 90 7.77 4.65 -15.14
N PRO A 91 8.52 5.51 -15.85
CA PRO A 91 9.98 5.47 -15.83
C PRO A 91 10.59 5.82 -14.46
N VAL A 92 9.81 6.41 -13.55
CA VAL A 92 10.22 6.78 -12.19
C VAL A 92 9.43 6.02 -11.13
N THR A 93 8.88 4.85 -11.50
CA THR A 93 8.13 3.99 -10.58
C THR A 93 8.96 3.59 -9.36
N LEU A 94 8.32 3.57 -8.20
CA LEU A 94 8.88 3.12 -6.93
C LEU A 94 8.48 1.68 -6.59
N ASN A 95 7.79 0.97 -7.48
CA ASN A 95 7.26 -0.37 -7.22
C ASN A 95 8.36 -1.35 -6.77
N GLY A 96 9.51 -1.37 -7.43
CA GLY A 96 10.62 -2.24 -7.02
C GLY A 96 11.14 -1.95 -5.60
N TYR A 97 11.17 -0.69 -5.18
CA TYR A 97 11.55 -0.31 -3.82
C TYR A 97 10.47 -0.69 -2.80
N ILE A 98 9.20 -0.51 -3.17
CA ILE A 98 8.04 -0.90 -2.36
C ILE A 98 8.00 -2.42 -2.16
N ASP A 99 8.18 -3.20 -3.23
CA ASP A 99 8.19 -4.66 -3.20
C ASP A 99 9.32 -5.18 -2.31
N HIS A 100 10.54 -4.64 -2.45
CA HIS A 100 11.65 -4.97 -1.57
C HIS A 100 11.34 -4.67 -0.09
N ASN A 101 10.71 -3.52 0.17
CA ASN A 101 10.32 -3.17 1.53
C ASN A 101 9.25 -4.10 2.10
N ASN A 102 8.26 -4.49 1.29
CA ASN A 102 7.19 -5.39 1.69
C ASN A 102 7.72 -6.80 2.01
N GLN A 103 8.58 -7.35 1.14
CA GLN A 103 9.03 -8.73 1.23
C GLN A 103 10.14 -8.95 2.26
N SER A 104 11.02 -7.96 2.46
CA SER A 104 12.24 -8.17 3.27
C SER A 104 12.39 -7.16 4.39
N SER A 105 12.37 -5.86 4.07
CA SER A 105 12.62 -4.79 5.05
C SER A 105 11.60 -4.83 6.19
N TYR A 106 10.32 -4.94 5.87
CA TYR A 106 9.23 -4.93 6.86
C TYR A 106 9.40 -6.06 7.90
N LEU A 107 9.72 -7.27 7.44
CA LEU A 107 9.96 -8.42 8.33
C LEU A 107 11.18 -8.20 9.23
N LEU A 108 12.25 -7.59 8.71
CA LEU A 108 13.43 -7.23 9.50
C LEU A 108 13.08 -6.21 10.60
N TRP A 109 12.28 -5.20 10.27
CA TRP A 109 11.82 -4.20 11.24
C TRP A 109 10.94 -4.81 12.35
N CYS A 110 10.17 -5.86 12.06
CA CYS A 110 9.47 -6.62 13.11
C CYS A 110 10.42 -7.29 14.11
N LYS A 111 11.70 -7.48 13.76
CA LYS A 111 12.74 -8.08 14.62
C LYS A 111 13.66 -7.05 15.28
N LEU A 112 13.36 -5.76 15.19
CA LEU A 112 14.20 -4.68 15.73
C LEU A 112 14.58 -4.91 17.20
N ARG A 113 13.63 -5.35 18.04
CA ARG A 113 13.88 -5.66 19.45
C ARG A 113 14.98 -6.71 19.62
N ASN A 114 14.89 -7.82 18.89
CA ASN A 114 15.89 -8.89 18.95
C ASN A 114 17.25 -8.39 18.47
N ALA A 115 17.26 -7.61 17.37
CA ALA A 115 18.50 -7.01 16.86
C ALA A 115 19.22 -6.17 17.92
N ILE A 116 18.48 -5.41 18.73
CA ILE A 116 19.05 -4.61 19.83
C ILE A 116 19.53 -5.51 20.98
N GLN A 117 18.71 -6.50 21.39
CA GLN A 117 19.03 -7.37 22.52
C GLN A 117 20.24 -8.29 22.25
N GLU A 118 20.34 -8.80 21.02
CA GLU A 118 21.37 -9.75 20.61
C GLU A 118 22.59 -9.05 19.99
N ASN A 119 22.47 -7.77 19.63
CA ASN A 119 23.47 -7.00 18.89
C ASN A 119 23.93 -7.71 17.60
N THR A 120 22.98 -8.31 16.87
CA THR A 120 23.25 -9.04 15.62
C THR A 120 22.23 -8.72 14.53
N PRO A 121 22.65 -8.78 13.23
CA PRO A 121 21.72 -8.72 12.11
C PRO A 121 20.73 -9.89 12.11
N GLN A 122 19.45 -9.62 11.82
CA GLN A 122 18.37 -10.61 11.94
C GLN A 122 17.98 -11.30 10.60
N TRP A 123 18.76 -11.09 9.54
CA TRP A 123 18.44 -11.59 8.18
C TRP A 123 18.36 -13.12 8.09
N GLN A 124 19.13 -13.86 8.90
CA GLN A 124 19.15 -15.32 8.89
C GLN A 124 17.81 -15.96 9.28
N GLN A 125 16.98 -15.24 10.05
CA GLN A 125 15.68 -15.73 10.51
C GLN A 125 14.57 -15.52 9.47
N ILE A 126 14.80 -14.65 8.48
CA ILE A 126 13.80 -14.25 7.48
C ILE A 126 14.08 -14.91 6.12
N LEU A 127 15.34 -15.09 5.73
CA LEU A 127 15.72 -15.71 4.45
C LEU A 127 15.59 -17.24 4.41
N LYS A 128 15.07 -17.87 5.48
CA LYS A 128 14.87 -19.33 5.58
C LYS A 128 13.42 -19.77 5.37
N GLN A 129 12.54 -18.87 4.90
CA GLN A 129 11.15 -19.17 4.58
C GLN A 129 10.94 -19.31 3.07
#